data_AF-A0A178MMZ5-F1
#
_entry.id   AF-A0A178MMZ5-F1
#
_cell.length_a   1.000
_cell.length_b   1.000
_cell.length_c   1.000
_cell.angle_alpha   90.00
_cell.angle_beta   90.00
_cell.angle_gamma   90.00
#
_symmetry.space_group_name_H-M   'P 1'
#
loop_
_entity.id
_entity.type
_entity.pdbx_description
1 polymer ?
#
loop_
_entity_poly.entity_id
_entity_poly.type
_entity_poly.pdbx_seq_one_letter_code
_entity_poly.pdbx_strand_id
1 'polypeptide(L)'
;MNGTGYPFGWTAERIDTETRILTMCDIFQALCQIRPYRGRLPVDDVVAIMQTMVTAGELDPSIFRVVLANRTELYKIAIREGMEAG
;
A
#
# COMPACT_ATOMS: atom_id res chain seq x y z
N MET A 1 7.20 -8.41 -4.33
CA MET A 1 8.53 -8.95 -4.66
C MET A 1 8.44 -10.32 -5.36
N ASN A 2 7.27 -10.71 -5.90
CA ASN A 2 7.00 -12.10 -6.32
C ASN A 2 7.04 -12.33 -7.84
N GLY A 3 7.45 -11.34 -8.65
CA GLY A 3 7.46 -11.50 -10.10
C GLY A 3 6.08 -11.67 -10.76
N THR A 4 4.98 -11.44 -10.05
CA THR A 4 3.60 -11.54 -10.58
C THR A 4 2.99 -10.18 -10.95
N GLY A 5 3.74 -9.09 -10.82
CA GLY A 5 3.27 -7.74 -11.13
C GLY A 5 3.08 -7.51 -12.64
N TYR A 6 1.97 -6.89 -13.02
CA TYR A 6 1.72 -6.41 -14.38
C TYR A 6 2.39 -5.04 -14.59
N PRO A 7 2.91 -4.70 -15.79
CA PRO A 7 3.01 -5.49 -17.01
C PRO A 7 4.28 -6.35 -17.09
N PHE A 8 5.20 -6.22 -16.15
CA PHE A 8 6.50 -6.87 -16.25
C PHE A 8 6.81 -7.63 -14.96
N GLY A 9 6.58 -8.94 -14.99
CA GLY A 9 6.81 -9.87 -13.87
C GLY A 9 8.28 -9.97 -13.44
N TRP A 10 8.80 -8.92 -12.82
CA TRP A 10 10.21 -8.79 -12.44
C TRP A 10 10.43 -9.43 -11.08
N THR A 11 11.39 -10.36 -11.04
CA THR A 11 11.92 -10.93 -9.80
C THR A 11 12.54 -9.81 -8.94
N ALA A 12 12.49 -9.99 -7.62
CA ALA A 12 12.84 -8.98 -6.60
C ALA A 12 14.22 -8.28 -6.77
N GLU A 13 15.11 -8.84 -7.58
CA GLU A 13 16.47 -8.36 -7.82
C GLU A 13 16.58 -7.22 -8.86
N ARG A 14 15.51 -6.91 -9.60
CA ARG A 14 15.51 -5.82 -10.61
C ARG A 14 14.60 -4.64 -10.29
N ILE A 15 13.89 -4.67 -9.17
CA ILE A 15 13.01 -3.57 -8.77
C ILE A 15 13.82 -2.64 -7.86
N ASP A 16 14.13 -1.45 -8.37
CA ASP A 16 14.77 -0.40 -7.58
C ASP A 16 13.91 -0.02 -6.36
N THR A 17 14.56 0.63 -5.38
CA THR A 17 13.91 0.93 -4.09
C THR A 17 12.73 1.88 -4.30
N GLU A 18 12.85 2.81 -5.23
CA GLU A 18 11.88 3.80 -5.63
C GLU A 18 10.59 3.13 -6.12
N THR A 19 10.69 2.14 -7.00
CA THR A 19 9.54 1.38 -7.51
C THR A 19 8.85 0.58 -6.41
N ARG A 20 9.60 0.04 -5.44
CA ARG A 20 9.02 -0.67 -4.28
C ARG A 20 8.27 0.29 -3.36
N ILE A 21 8.80 1.50 -3.17
CA ILE A 21 8.13 2.58 -2.43
C ILE A 21 6.84 2.98 -3.15
N LEU A 22 6.89 3.23 -4.45
CA LEU A 22 5.70 3.59 -5.24
C LEU A 22 4.63 2.51 -5.17
N THR A 23 5.02 1.24 -5.32
CA THR A 23 4.11 0.09 -5.19
C THR A 23 3.43 0.05 -3.82
N MET A 24 4.21 0.25 -2.75
CA MET A 24 3.67 0.32 -1.38
C MET A 24 2.66 1.45 -1.22
N CYS A 25 3.00 2.65 -1.71
CA CYS A 25 2.16 3.85 -1.62
C CYS A 25 0.85 3.68 -2.41
N ASP A 26 0.92 3.13 -3.62
CA ASP A 26 -0.26 2.91 -4.47
C ASP A 26 -1.25 1.94 -3.83
N ILE A 27 -0.76 0.81 -3.30
CA ILE A 27 -1.58 -0.16 -2.58
C ILE A 27 -2.19 0.45 -1.31
N PHE A 28 -1.38 1.15 -0.50
CA PHE A 28 -1.88 1.82 0.71
C PHE A 28 -2.99 2.82 0.37
N GLN A 29 -2.77 3.65 -0.65
CA GLN A 29 -3.74 4.66 -1.09
C GLN A 29 -5.03 4.01 -1.61
N ALA A 30 -4.92 2.98 -2.45
CA ALA A 30 -6.07 2.24 -2.98
C ALA A 30 -6.91 1.60 -1.86
N LEU A 31 -6.27 1.06 -0.81
CA LEU A 31 -6.97 0.48 0.33
C LEU A 31 -7.69 1.53 1.19
N CYS A 32 -7.09 2.73 1.35
CA CYS A 32 -7.66 3.86 2.12
C CYS A 32 -8.85 4.54 1.41
N GLN A 33 -9.00 4.36 0.10
CA GLN A 33 -10.10 4.94 -0.65
C GLN A 33 -11.47 4.39 -0.24
N ILE A 34 -12.46 5.28 -0.25
CA ILE A 34 -13.87 4.93 -0.05
C ILE A 34 -14.35 4.14 -1.27
N ARG A 35 -15.09 3.06 -1.02
CA ARG A 35 -15.77 2.31 -2.07
C ARG A 35 -17.26 2.21 -1.74
N PRO A 36 -18.18 2.38 -2.72
CA PRO A 36 -19.63 2.44 -2.47
C PRO A 36 -20.20 1.26 -1.67
N TYR A 37 -19.61 0.07 -1.81
CA TYR A 37 -20.10 -1.18 -1.22
C TYR A 37 -19.49 -1.54 0.14
N ARG A 38 -18.39 -0.89 0.56
CA ARG A 38 -17.68 -1.22 1.82
C ARG A 38 -17.34 -0.01 2.68
N GLY A 39 -17.62 1.20 2.21
CA GLY A 39 -17.20 2.42 2.88
C GLY A 39 -15.68 2.58 2.90
N ARG A 40 -15.17 3.25 3.95
CA ARG A 40 -13.73 3.42 4.19
C ARG A 40 -13.24 2.35 5.16
N LEU A 41 -12.09 1.75 4.86
CA LEU A 41 -11.42 0.87 5.82
C LEU A 41 -10.74 1.68 6.93
N PRO A 42 -10.86 1.30 8.21
CA PRO A 42 -9.98 1.76 9.28
C PRO A 42 -8.51 1.51 8.95
N VAL A 43 -7.62 2.37 9.45
CA VAL A 43 -6.16 2.24 9.21
C VAL A 43 -5.60 0.89 9.66
N ASP A 44 -6.12 0.34 10.75
CA ASP A 44 -5.67 -0.96 11.28
C ASP A 44 -6.03 -2.12 10.34
N ASP A 45 -7.18 -2.06 9.68
CA ASP A 45 -7.58 -3.05 8.67
C ASP A 45 -6.72 -2.93 7.40
N VAL A 46 -6.38 -1.70 7.00
CA VAL A 46 -5.48 -1.45 5.86
C VAL A 46 -4.12 -2.08 6.10
N VAL A 47 -3.49 -1.82 7.26
CA VAL A 47 -2.16 -2.39 7.55
C VAL A 47 -2.22 -3.89 7.81
N ALA A 48 -3.34 -4.42 8.30
CA ALA A 48 -3.53 -5.87 8.45
C ALA A 48 -3.55 -6.56 7.07
N ILE A 49 -4.26 -6.00 6.08
CA ILE A 49 -4.24 -6.51 4.70
C ILE A 49 -2.82 -6.42 4.12
N MET A 50 -2.14 -5.29 4.29
CA MET A 50 -0.79 -5.15 3.75
C MET A 50 0.22 -6.09 4.44
N GLN A 51 0.03 -6.41 5.71
CA GLN A 51 0.86 -7.40 6.43
C GLN A 51 0.73 -8.80 5.82
N THR A 52 -0.45 -9.20 5.31
CA THR A 52 -0.59 -10.48 4.61
C THR A 52 0.16 -10.48 3.28
N MET A 53 0.12 -9.37 2.54
CA MET A 53 0.89 -9.18 1.29
C MET A 53 2.40 -9.21 1.54
N VAL A 54 2.88 -8.61 2.63
CA VAL A 54 4.30 -8.71 3.05
C VAL A 54 4.66 -10.16 3.36
N THR A 55 3.80 -10.88 4.08
CA THR A 55 4.03 -12.29 4.43
C THR A 55 4.06 -13.18 3.19
N ALA A 56 3.25 -12.85 2.17
CA ALA A 56 3.25 -13.50 0.87
C ALA A 56 4.46 -13.11 0.00
N GLY A 57 5.31 -12.16 0.44
CA GLY A 57 6.45 -11.64 -0.34
C GLY A 57 6.07 -10.56 -1.36
N GLU A 58 4.81 -10.19 -1.48
CA GLU A 58 4.33 -9.23 -2.49
C GLU A 58 4.85 -7.81 -2.22
N LEU A 59 5.04 -7.48 -0.95
CA LEU A 59 5.51 -6.18 -0.49
C LEU A 59 6.86 -6.28 0.24
N ASP A 60 7.64 -5.20 0.15
CA ASP A 60 8.91 -5.08 0.87
C ASP A 60 8.66 -4.92 2.40
N PRO A 61 9.13 -5.86 3.24
CA PRO A 61 8.99 -5.75 4.68
C PRO A 61 9.71 -4.52 5.27
N SER A 62 10.81 -4.06 4.67
CA SER A 62 11.57 -2.92 5.17
C SER A 62 10.82 -1.60 5.01
N ILE A 63 10.19 -1.39 3.86
CA ILE A 63 9.33 -0.23 3.58
C ILE A 63 8.03 -0.35 4.38
N PHE A 64 7.44 -1.54 4.48
CA PHE A 64 6.22 -1.75 5.26
C PHE A 64 6.40 -1.34 6.73
N ARG A 65 7.55 -1.60 7.34
CA ARG A 65 7.85 -1.13 8.71
C ARG A 65 7.73 0.39 8.85
N VAL A 66 8.15 1.15 7.84
CA VAL A 66 8.03 2.62 7.83
C VAL A 66 6.54 3.01 7.75
N VAL A 67 5.76 2.35 6.90
CA VAL A 67 4.31 2.56 6.81
C VAL A 67 3.64 2.26 8.15
N LEU A 68 3.94 1.12 8.78
CA LEU A 68 3.36 0.71 10.05
C LEU A 68 3.64 1.70 11.19
N ALA A 69 4.89 2.18 11.27
CA ALA A 69 5.33 3.17 12.25
C ALA A 69 4.64 4.53 12.08
N ASN A 70 4.29 4.90 10.85
CA ASN A 70 3.70 6.21 10.51
C ASN A 70 2.22 6.13 10.08
N ARG A 71 1.57 4.98 10.29
CA ARG A 71 0.29 4.63 9.65
C ARG A 71 -0.80 5.68 9.86
N THR A 72 -0.90 6.26 11.05
CA THR A 72 -1.92 7.25 11.38
C THR A 72 -1.76 8.53 10.55
N GLU A 73 -0.54 9.05 10.42
CA GLU A 73 -0.29 10.27 9.65
C GLU A 73 -0.40 10.02 8.15
N LEU A 74 0.15 8.91 7.66
CA LEU A 74 0.00 8.49 6.26
C LEU A 74 -1.48 8.29 5.89
N TYR A 75 -2.26 7.67 6.78
CA TYR A 75 -3.69 7.48 6.58
C TYR A 75 -4.43 8.80 6.48
N LYS A 76 -4.13 9.79 7.33
CA LYS A 76 -4.72 11.14 7.25
C LYS A 76 -4.43 11.81 5.90
N ILE A 77 -3.24 11.62 5.34
CA ILE A 77 -2.85 12.16 4.03
C ILE A 77 -3.62 11.42 2.92
N ALA A 78 -3.57 10.09 2.93
CA ALA A 78 -4.24 9.23 1.96
C ALA A 78 -5.74 9.55 1.83
N ILE A 79 -6.40 9.82 2.95
CA ILE A 79 -7.83 10.12 2.96
C ILE A 79 -8.21 11.56 2.59
N ARG A 80 -7.25 12.49 2.59
CA ARG A 80 -7.48 13.92 2.28
C ARG A 80 -7.71 14.16 0.80
N GLU A 81 -7.01 13.44 -0.09
CA GLU A 81 -7.18 13.59 -1.55
C GLU A 81 -8.58 13.20 -2.05
N GLY A 82 -9.37 12.46 -1.26
CA GLY A 82 -10.75 12.12 -1.61
C GLY A 82 -11.78 13.25 -1.40
N MET A 83 -11.37 14.44 -0.95
CA MET A 83 -12.27 15.58 -0.67
C MET A 83 -12.17 16.74 -1.66
N GLU A 84 -11.24 16.73 -2.64
CA GLU A 84 -11.09 17.81 -3.62
C GLU A 84 -11.87 17.58 -4.93
N ALA A 85 -12.65 16.50 -5.03
CA ALA A 85 -13.50 16.21 -6.20
C ALA A 85 -14.99 16.55 -5.94
N GLY A 86 -15.25 17.75 -5.41
CA GLY A 86 -16.59 18.28 -5.15
C GLY A 86 -16.75 19.72 -5.63
#